data_AF-A0A6L9F1W1-F1
#
_entry.id   AF-A0A6L9F1W1-F1
#
_cell.length_a   1.000
_cell.length_b   1.000
_cell.length_c   1.000
_cell.angle_alpha   90.00
_cell.angle_beta   90.00
_cell.angle_gamma   90.00
#
_symmetry.space_group_name_H-M   'P 1'
#
loop_
_entity.id
_entity.type
_entity.pdbx_description
1 polymer ?
#
loop_
_entity_poly.entity_id
_entity_poly.type
_entity_poly.pdbx_seq_one_letter_code
_entity_poly.pdbx_strand_id
1 'polypeptide(L)'
;MSEKEFQIIYNQHYQKVYRLCMGYFKGNDRIAEDVTQEVFIKVWEKSNVFRGDSHISTWIYRITVNTCLMYLRSRKLKKEISSEKFPEKPENNPDHQSDKEQQLKLLYDCIYKLDELNKIIILMVLEGLSYDKIAAVAGVSEETLRVRIHRIKKSLTKCVNDE
;
A
#
# COMPACT_ATOMS: atom_id res chain seq x y z
N MET A 1 -12.21 -22.22 -1.23
CA MET A 1 -11.91 -21.76 0.14
C MET A 1 -13.20 -21.78 0.92
N SER A 2 -13.20 -22.37 2.10
CA SER A 2 -14.34 -22.35 3.02
C SER A 2 -14.40 -21.02 3.77
N GLU A 3 -15.57 -20.71 4.33
CA GLU A 3 -15.78 -19.52 5.16
C GLU A 3 -14.82 -19.48 6.37
N LYS A 4 -14.60 -20.62 7.02
CA LYS A 4 -13.66 -20.74 8.16
C LYS A 4 -12.23 -20.43 7.76
N GLU A 5 -11.77 -20.97 6.63
CA GLU A 5 -10.42 -20.69 6.11
C GLU A 5 -10.26 -19.21 5.77
N PHE A 6 -11.27 -18.61 5.14
CA PHE A 6 -11.25 -17.18 4.83
C PHE A 6 -11.20 -16.32 6.08
N GLN A 7 -11.98 -16.64 7.12
CA GLN A 7 -11.98 -15.88 8.36
C GLN A 7 -10.61 -15.92 9.05
N ILE A 8 -9.92 -17.06 9.02
CA ILE A 8 -8.54 -17.19 9.52
C ILE A 8 -7.60 -16.29 8.72
N ILE A 9 -7.65 -16.37 7.38
CA ILE A 9 -6.83 -15.55 6.48
C ILE A 9 -7.11 -14.05 6.71
N TYR A 10 -8.37 -13.67 6.80
CA TYR A 10 -8.79 -12.30 7.04
C TYR A 10 -8.19 -11.77 8.35
N ASN A 11 -8.41 -12.48 9.46
CA ASN A 11 -7.91 -12.06 10.78
C ASN A 11 -6.38 -11.98 10.83
N GLN A 12 -5.67 -12.87 10.13
CA GLN A 12 -4.21 -12.88 10.10
C GLN A 12 -3.62 -11.75 9.24
N HIS A 13 -4.31 -11.34 8.18
CA HIS A 13 -3.74 -10.45 7.16
C HIS A 13 -4.34 -9.03 7.16
N TYR A 14 -5.53 -8.84 7.74
CA TYR A 14 -6.26 -7.58 7.66
C TYR A 14 -5.42 -6.36 8.05
N GLN A 15 -4.79 -6.41 9.23
CA GLN A 15 -3.99 -5.29 9.72
C GLN A 15 -2.80 -4.94 8.81
N LYS A 16 -2.18 -5.93 8.18
CA LYS A 16 -1.07 -5.69 7.24
C LYS A 16 -1.55 -5.10 5.93
N VAL A 17 -2.68 -5.59 5.42
CA VAL A 17 -3.31 -5.07 4.20
C VAL A 17 -3.75 -3.62 4.42
N TYR A 18 -4.41 -3.34 5.55
CA TYR A 18 -4.86 -2.01 5.92
C TYR A 18 -3.71 -1.00 6.00
N ARG A 19 -2.60 -1.34 6.69
CA ARG A 19 -1.43 -0.46 6.74
C ARG A 19 -0.79 -0.24 5.37
N LEU A 20 -0.78 -1.25 4.52
CA LEU A 20 -0.32 -1.09 3.14
C LEU A 20 -1.19 -0.06 2.40
N CYS A 21 -2.52 -0.18 2.50
CA CYS A 21 -3.47 0.76 1.93
C CYS A 21 -3.26 2.18 2.47
N MET A 22 -3.08 2.35 3.79
CA MET A 22 -2.76 3.65 4.40
C MET A 22 -1.54 4.30 3.75
N GLY A 23 -0.50 3.51 3.47
CA GLY A 23 0.68 3.98 2.75
C GLY A 23 0.42 4.46 1.32
N TYR A 24 -0.50 3.83 0.59
CA TYR A 24 -0.89 4.26 -0.76
C TYR A 24 -1.72 5.55 -0.76
N PHE A 25 -2.50 5.77 0.29
CA PHE A 25 -3.50 6.85 0.37
C PHE A 25 -3.15 7.95 1.38
N LYS A 26 -1.87 8.15 1.66
CA LYS A 26 -1.37 9.24 2.54
C LYS A 26 -1.95 9.20 3.96
N GLY A 27 -2.23 8.02 4.48
CA GLY A 27 -2.88 7.85 5.78
C GLY A 27 -4.36 8.27 5.80
N ASN A 28 -5.02 8.37 4.64
CA ASN A 28 -6.47 8.54 4.60
C ASN A 28 -7.16 7.25 5.05
N ASP A 29 -7.65 7.27 6.29
CA ASP A 29 -8.27 6.13 6.96
C ASP A 29 -9.48 5.58 6.20
N ARG A 30 -10.40 6.46 5.80
CA ARG A 30 -11.65 6.08 5.13
C ARG A 30 -11.38 5.35 3.82
N ILE A 31 -10.50 5.92 2.97
CA ILE A 31 -10.14 5.29 1.70
C ILE A 31 -9.37 3.99 1.94
N ALA A 32 -8.47 3.96 2.92
CA ALA A 32 -7.70 2.76 3.23
C ALA A 32 -8.58 1.61 3.72
N GLU A 33 -9.58 1.89 4.54
CA GLU A 33 -10.56 0.92 5.02
C GLU A 33 -11.39 0.37 3.85
N ASP A 34 -11.97 1.24 3.01
CA ASP A 34 -12.76 0.86 1.84
C ASP A 34 -11.96 -0.05 0.89
N VAL A 35 -10.73 0.35 0.56
CA VAL A 35 -9.87 -0.42 -0.35
C VAL A 35 -9.44 -1.74 0.30
N THR A 36 -9.25 -1.79 1.61
CA THR A 36 -8.96 -3.03 2.33
C THR A 36 -10.13 -4.01 2.24
N GLN A 37 -11.36 -3.54 2.39
CA GLN A 37 -12.55 -4.37 2.21
C GLN A 37 -12.62 -4.92 0.78
N GLU A 38 -12.40 -4.07 -0.23
CA GLU A 38 -12.37 -4.48 -1.63
C GLU A 38 -11.31 -5.56 -1.91
N VAL A 39 -10.14 -5.44 -1.28
CA VAL A 39 -9.08 -6.46 -1.37
C VAL A 39 -9.58 -7.80 -0.85
N PHE A 40 -10.21 -7.85 0.31
CA PHE A 40 -10.68 -9.13 0.88
C PHE A 40 -11.87 -9.72 0.12
N ILE A 41 -12.74 -8.89 -0.47
CA ILE A 41 -13.75 -9.35 -1.42
C ILE A 41 -13.07 -10.05 -2.61
N LYS A 42 -12.08 -9.41 -3.23
CA LYS A 42 -11.31 -10.02 -4.34
C LYS A 42 -10.55 -11.28 -3.94
N VAL A 43 -10.03 -11.34 -2.71
CA VAL A 43 -9.37 -12.54 -2.16
C VAL A 43 -10.36 -13.69 -2.06
N TRP A 44 -11.58 -13.44 -1.58
CA TRP A 44 -12.65 -14.43 -1.54
C TRP A 44 -13.05 -14.89 -2.94
N GLU A 45 -13.35 -13.96 -3.84
CA GLU A 45 -13.79 -14.24 -5.22
C GLU A 45 -12.75 -15.02 -6.02
N LYS A 46 -11.47 -14.68 -5.87
CA LYS A 46 -10.36 -15.30 -6.60
C LYS A 46 -9.76 -16.50 -5.88
N SER A 47 -10.34 -16.91 -4.75
CA SER A 47 -9.81 -18.01 -3.95
C SER A 47 -9.77 -19.35 -4.69
N ASN A 48 -10.70 -19.56 -5.62
CA ASN A 48 -10.79 -20.76 -6.46
C ASN A 48 -9.70 -20.86 -7.53
N VAL A 49 -9.12 -19.73 -7.96
CA VAL A 49 -8.06 -19.67 -8.98
C VAL A 49 -6.66 -19.55 -8.37
N PHE A 50 -6.56 -19.53 -7.04
CA PHE A 50 -5.28 -19.58 -6.36
C PHE A 50 -4.65 -20.98 -6.49
N ARG A 51 -3.60 -21.07 -7.31
CA ARG A 51 -2.93 -22.34 -7.66
C ARG A 51 -1.96 -22.87 -6.61
N GLY A 52 -1.65 -22.08 -5.58
CA GLY A 52 -0.65 -22.47 -4.56
C GLY A 52 0.81 -22.30 -4.99
N ASP A 53 1.08 -21.76 -6.19
CA ASP A 53 2.43 -21.51 -6.72
C ASP A 53 3.24 -20.47 -5.92
N SER A 54 2.62 -19.82 -4.93
CA SER A 54 3.25 -18.86 -4.03
C SER A 54 2.58 -18.91 -2.66
N HIS A 55 3.20 -18.36 -1.62
CA HIS A 55 2.53 -18.22 -0.32
C HIS A 55 1.24 -17.39 -0.45
N ILE A 56 0.21 -17.79 0.30
CA ILE A 56 -1.08 -17.06 0.35
C ILE A 56 -0.88 -15.57 0.68
N SER A 57 0.06 -15.25 1.58
CA SER A 57 0.41 -13.87 1.91
C SER A 57 0.91 -13.09 0.69
N THR A 58 1.86 -13.65 -0.07
CA THR A 58 2.37 -13.05 -1.31
C THR A 58 1.24 -12.80 -2.31
N TRP A 59 0.32 -13.75 -2.46
CA TRP A 59 -0.83 -13.60 -3.34
C TRP A 59 -1.79 -12.50 -2.89
N ILE A 60 -2.10 -12.41 -1.60
CA ILE A 60 -2.90 -11.33 -1.02
C ILE A 60 -2.23 -9.98 -1.29
N TYR A 61 -0.93 -9.85 -1.04
CA TYR A 61 -0.20 -8.60 -1.30
C TYR A 61 -0.23 -8.19 -2.77
N ARG A 62 -0.18 -9.15 -3.71
CA ARG A 62 -0.38 -8.85 -5.14
C ARG A 62 -1.77 -8.28 -5.41
N ILE A 63 -2.81 -8.85 -4.80
CA ILE A 63 -4.19 -8.33 -4.91
C ILE A 63 -4.27 -6.93 -4.31
N THR A 64 -3.68 -6.70 -3.13
CA THR A 64 -3.64 -5.39 -2.47
C THR A 64 -2.99 -4.33 -3.35
N VAL A 65 -1.75 -4.58 -3.78
CA VAL A 65 -1.00 -3.65 -4.64
C VAL A 65 -1.79 -3.33 -5.90
N ASN A 66 -2.30 -4.34 -6.60
CA ASN A 66 -3.07 -4.12 -7.83
C ASN A 66 -4.34 -3.30 -7.57
N THR A 67 -5.04 -3.55 -6.47
CA THR A 67 -6.26 -2.82 -6.11
C THR A 67 -5.96 -1.37 -5.76
N CYS A 68 -4.91 -1.10 -4.97
CA CYS A 68 -4.48 0.26 -4.66
C CYS A 68 -4.07 1.04 -5.92
N LEU A 69 -3.30 0.43 -6.82
CA LEU A 69 -2.88 1.06 -8.08
C LEU A 69 -4.07 1.34 -9.00
N MET A 70 -5.00 0.40 -9.14
CA MET A 70 -6.23 0.61 -9.91
C MET A 70 -7.05 1.77 -9.35
N TYR A 71 -7.21 1.85 -8.03
CA TYR A 71 -7.91 2.95 -7.38
C TYR A 71 -7.24 4.30 -7.66
N LEU A 72 -5.91 4.39 -7.50
CA LEU A 72 -5.15 5.61 -7.79
C LEU A 72 -5.28 6.06 -9.25
N ARG A 73 -5.21 5.11 -10.19
CA ARG A 73 -5.39 5.39 -11.63
C ARG A 73 -6.80 5.90 -11.91
N SER A 74 -7.84 5.23 -11.40
CA SER A 74 -9.24 5.67 -11.56
C SER A 74 -9.48 7.08 -11.01
N ARG A 75 -8.93 7.38 -9.83
CA ARG A 75 -9.00 8.73 -9.22
C ARG A 75 -8.29 9.78 -10.07
N LYS A 76 -7.14 9.45 -10.65
CA LYS A 76 -6.41 10.34 -11.57
C LYS A 76 -7.23 10.64 -12.82
N LEU A 77 -7.80 9.62 -13.47
CA LEU A 77 -8.68 9.83 -14.65
C LEU A 77 -9.90 10.70 -14.30
N LYS A 78 -10.57 10.45 -13.16
CA LYS A 78 -11.71 11.29 -12.73
C LYS A 78 -11.33 12.76 -12.54
N LYS A 79 -10.13 13.02 -12.01
CA LYS A 79 -9.60 14.39 -11.83
C LYS A 79 -9.19 15.06 -13.14
N GLU A 80 -8.79 14.29 -14.15
CA GLU A 80 -8.47 14.81 -15.49
C GLU A 80 -9.74 15.13 -16.29
N ILE A 81 -10.81 14.34 -16.12
CA ILE A 81 -12.10 14.53 -16.81
C ILE A 81 -12.93 15.63 -16.15
N SER A 82 -12.85 15.76 -14.82
CA SER A 82 -13.54 16.82 -14.08
C SER A 82 -12.64 18.06 -14.00
N SER A 83 -12.86 19.02 -14.90
CA SER A 83 -12.19 20.34 -14.88
C SER A 83 -12.51 21.17 -13.61
N GLU A 84 -13.37 20.66 -12.73
CA GLU A 84 -13.66 21.24 -11.44
C GLU A 84 -12.70 20.66 -10.39
N LYS A 85 -11.78 21.50 -9.92
CA LYS A 85 -10.98 21.22 -8.72
C LYS A 85 -11.92 21.07 -7.53
N PHE A 86 -12.42 19.86 -7.27
CA PHE A 86 -12.92 19.54 -5.95
C PHE A 86 -11.76 19.74 -4.97
N PRO A 87 -11.88 20.65 -4.00
CA PRO A 87 -10.85 20.79 -2.98
C PRO A 87 -10.74 19.43 -2.28
N GLU A 88 -9.54 18.85 -2.28
CA GLU A 88 -9.23 17.81 -1.30
C GLU A 88 -9.53 18.46 0.06
N LYS A 89 -10.59 18.01 0.74
CA LYS A 89 -10.84 18.46 2.11
C LYS A 89 -9.55 18.18 2.88
N PRO A 90 -8.95 19.17 3.54
CA PRO A 90 -7.86 18.91 4.45
C PRO A 90 -8.44 18.06 5.59
N GLU A 91 -8.24 16.74 5.52
CA GLU A 91 -8.51 15.86 6.65
C GLU A 91 -7.39 16.07 7.66
N ASN A 92 -7.72 16.88 8.67
CA ASN A 92 -7.36 16.80 10.09
C ASN A 92 -7.07 18.20 10.65
N ASN A 93 -7.81 18.55 11.70
CA ASN A 93 -7.53 19.69 12.58
C ASN A 93 -6.06 19.62 13.05
N PRO A 94 -5.26 20.68 12.86
CA PRO A 94 -3.84 20.65 13.21
C PRO A 94 -3.55 20.60 14.73
N ASP A 95 -4.53 20.87 15.59
CA ASP A 95 -4.22 21.39 16.93
C ASP A 95 -3.78 20.37 17.99
N HIS A 96 -3.93 19.06 17.77
CA HIS A 96 -3.62 18.04 18.80
C HIS A 96 -2.99 16.76 18.23
N GLN A 97 -2.13 16.84 17.23
CA GLN A 97 -1.36 15.68 16.77
C GLN A 97 -0.04 15.56 17.51
N SER A 98 0.23 14.39 18.08
CA SER A 98 1.52 14.10 18.70
C SER A 98 2.65 14.18 17.68
N ASP A 99 3.88 14.47 18.11
CA ASP A 99 5.06 14.51 17.23
C ASP A 99 5.20 13.25 16.36
N LYS A 100 4.79 12.09 16.91
CA LYS A 100 4.80 10.80 16.19
C LYS A 100 3.80 10.76 15.05
N GLU A 101 2.61 11.30 15.23
CA GLU A 101 1.57 11.34 14.18
C GLU A 101 1.97 12.29 13.04
N GLN A 102 2.60 13.41 13.38
CA GLN A 102 3.13 14.35 12.40
C GLN A 102 4.26 13.71 11.58
N GLN A 103 5.21 13.03 12.24
CA GLN A 103 6.28 12.29 11.55
C GLN A 103 5.73 11.17 10.66
N LEU A 104 4.70 10.46 11.11
CA LEU A 104 4.06 9.41 10.32
C LEU A 104 3.36 9.99 9.07
N LYS A 105 2.67 11.12 9.22
CA LYS A 105 2.03 11.84 8.11
C LYS A 105 3.07 12.29 7.07
N LEU A 106 4.16 12.91 7.54
CA LEU A 106 5.30 13.30 6.70
C LEU A 106 5.88 12.11 5.93
N LEU A 107 6.09 10.97 6.60
CA LEU A 107 6.56 9.75 5.95
C LEU A 107 5.61 9.27 4.86
N TYR A 108 4.30 9.25 5.12
CA TYR A 108 3.32 8.87 4.11
C TYR A 108 3.28 9.83 2.92
N ASP A 109 3.42 11.13 3.15
CA ASP A 109 3.52 12.12 2.06
C ASP A 109 4.79 11.93 1.22
N CYS A 110 5.92 11.62 1.86
CA CYS A 110 7.16 11.28 1.16
C CYS A 110 7.03 10.00 0.33
N ILE A 111 6.42 8.94 0.88
CA ILE A 111 6.15 7.69 0.15
C ILE A 111 5.22 7.95 -1.04
N TYR A 112 4.24 8.83 -0.89
CA TYR A 112 3.30 9.14 -1.96
C TYR A 112 3.98 9.74 -3.21
N LYS A 113 5.03 10.54 -3.01
CA LYS A 113 5.83 11.17 -4.08
C LYS A 113 6.70 10.17 -4.87
N LEU A 114 6.94 8.97 -4.36
CA LEU A 114 7.69 7.94 -5.06
C LEU A 114 6.91 7.42 -6.28
N ASP A 115 7.64 6.96 -7.30
CA ASP A 115 7.05 6.20 -8.40
C ASP A 115 6.36 4.91 -7.92
N GLU A 116 5.44 4.39 -8.73
CA GLU A 116 4.63 3.22 -8.37
C GLU A 116 5.50 2.04 -7.90
N LEU A 117 6.59 1.74 -8.61
CA LEU A 117 7.45 0.60 -8.28
C LEU A 117 8.18 0.79 -6.95
N ASN A 118 8.74 1.97 -6.71
CA ASN A 118 9.43 2.26 -5.46
C ASN A 118 8.46 2.30 -4.26
N LYS A 119 7.22 2.76 -4.47
CA LYS A 119 6.14 2.72 -3.46
C LYS A 119 5.76 1.29 -3.08
N ILE A 120 5.55 0.43 -4.08
CA ILE A 120 5.29 -1.01 -3.91
C ILE A 120 6.38 -1.64 -3.04
N ILE A 121 7.65 -1.41 -3.39
CA ILE A 121 8.80 -1.97 -2.69
C ILE A 121 8.84 -1.51 -1.23
N ILE A 122 8.80 -0.20 -0.98
CA ILE A 122 9.02 0.30 0.39
C ILE A 122 7.88 -0.06 1.34
N LEU A 123 6.63 -0.02 0.87
CA LEU A 123 5.48 -0.37 1.70
C LEU A 123 5.53 -1.83 2.14
N MET A 124 5.96 -2.75 1.25
CA MET A 124 6.16 -4.14 1.65
C MET A 124 7.37 -4.35 2.58
N VAL A 125 8.44 -3.56 2.42
CA VAL A 125 9.58 -3.59 3.35
C VAL A 125 9.13 -3.17 4.76
N LEU A 126 8.28 -2.14 4.87
CA LEU A 126 7.73 -1.67 6.15
C LEU A 126 6.82 -2.72 6.81
N GLU A 127 6.10 -3.52 6.01
CA GLU A 127 5.32 -4.66 6.51
C GLU A 127 6.16 -5.89 6.86
N GLY A 128 7.49 -5.82 6.73
CA GLY A 128 8.42 -6.87 7.12
C GLY A 128 8.44 -8.07 6.19
N LEU A 129 8.06 -7.91 4.92
CA LEU A 129 8.16 -9.00 3.95
C LEU A 129 9.63 -9.31 3.63
N SER A 130 9.90 -10.58 3.37
CA SER A 130 11.21 -11.04 2.90
C SER A 130 11.47 -10.57 1.47
N TYR A 131 12.74 -10.34 1.13
CA TYR A 131 13.12 -9.71 -0.14
C TYR A 131 12.76 -10.55 -1.36
N ASP A 132 12.79 -11.88 -1.25
CA ASP A 132 12.31 -12.83 -2.25
C ASP A 132 10.82 -12.60 -2.59
N LYS A 133 9.97 -12.42 -1.57
CA LYS A 133 8.54 -12.17 -1.76
C LYS A 133 8.30 -10.81 -2.40
N ILE A 134 9.01 -9.79 -1.92
CA ILE A 134 8.90 -8.43 -2.47
C ILE A 134 9.33 -8.43 -3.94
N ALA A 135 10.43 -9.09 -4.29
CA ALA A 135 10.91 -9.23 -5.66
C ALA A 135 9.86 -9.91 -6.55
N ALA A 136 9.24 -10.98 -6.06
CA ALA A 136 8.18 -11.69 -6.76
C ALA A 136 6.90 -10.85 -6.95
N VAL A 137 6.55 -9.97 -6.00
CA VAL A 137 5.39 -9.06 -6.14
C VAL A 137 5.72 -7.90 -7.08
N ALA A 138 6.92 -7.33 -6.96
CA ALA A 138 7.37 -6.16 -7.71
C ALA A 138 7.83 -6.50 -9.15
N GLY A 139 8.05 -7.77 -9.47
CA GLY A 139 8.49 -8.21 -10.80
C GLY A 139 9.94 -7.85 -11.13
N VAL A 140 10.82 -7.81 -10.13
CA VAL A 140 12.25 -7.47 -10.27
C VAL A 140 13.13 -8.56 -9.67
N SER A 141 14.41 -8.61 -10.05
CA SER A 141 15.37 -9.52 -9.40
C SER A 141 15.67 -9.07 -7.96
N GLU A 142 16.05 -10.00 -7.09
CA GLU A 142 16.39 -9.69 -5.70
C GLU A 142 17.60 -8.74 -5.58
N GLU A 143 18.58 -8.88 -6.47
CA GLU A 143 19.73 -7.97 -6.54
C GLU A 143 19.30 -6.52 -6.87
N THR A 144 18.47 -6.37 -7.91
CA THR A 144 17.87 -5.06 -8.27
C THR A 144 17.06 -4.49 -7.11
N LEU A 145 16.32 -5.35 -6.41
CA LEU A 145 15.51 -4.97 -5.27
C LEU A 145 16.37 -4.37 -4.15
N ARG A 146 17.48 -5.02 -3.76
CA ARG A 146 18.37 -4.53 -2.69
C ARG A 146 18.93 -3.14 -3.00
N VAL A 147 19.39 -2.93 -4.24
CA VAL A 147 19.89 -1.62 -4.69
C VAL A 147 18.79 -0.57 -4.65
N ARG A 148 17.57 -0.91 -5.10
CA ARG A 148 16.41 -0.01 -5.03
C ARG A 148 16.04 0.33 -3.59
N ILE A 149 15.94 -0.65 -2.69
CA ILE A 149 15.63 -0.42 -1.27
C ILE A 149 16.61 0.59 -0.67
N HIS A 150 17.91 0.42 -0.93
CA HIS A 150 18.93 1.35 -0.44
C HIS A 150 18.68 2.78 -0.95
N ARG A 151 18.42 2.95 -2.25
CA ARG A 151 18.12 4.26 -2.87
C ARG A 151 16.84 4.89 -2.33
N ILE A 152 15.78 4.08 -2.18
CA ILE A 152 14.49 4.54 -1.65
C ILE A 152 14.64 5.02 -0.21
N LYS A 153 15.31 4.24 0.66
CA LYS A 153 15.57 4.63 2.05
C LYS A 153 16.32 5.96 2.10
N LYS A 154 17.38 6.12 1.29
CA LYS A 154 18.14 7.39 1.20
C LYS A 154 17.24 8.55 0.75
N SER A 155 16.37 8.34 -0.23
CA SER A 155 15.43 9.36 -0.70
C SER A 155 14.40 9.74 0.36
N LEU A 156 13.91 8.77 1.14
CA LEU A 156 12.94 9.03 2.21
C LEU A 156 13.57 9.74 3.40
N THR A 157 14.78 9.36 3.81
CA THR A 157 15.51 10.05 4.88
C THR A 157 15.70 11.53 4.53
N LYS A 158 16.09 11.83 3.28
CA LYS A 158 16.19 13.20 2.78
C LYS A 158 14.86 13.95 2.84
N CYS A 159 13.81 13.35 2.28
CA CYS A 159 12.47 13.95 2.26
C CYS A 159 11.88 14.23 3.65
N VAL A 160 12.15 13.37 4.64
CA VAL A 160 11.67 13.56 6.01
C VAL A 160 12.50 14.59 6.78
N ASN A 161 13.77 14.77 6.44
CA ASN A 161 14.69 15.71 7.08
C ASN A 161 14.69 17.11 6.43
N ASP A 162 13.85 17.37 5.42
CA ASP A 162 13.85 18.60 4.60
C ASP A 162 15.21 18.91 3.92
N GLU A 163 15.96 17.87 3.52
CA GLU A 163 17.17 17.95 2.67
C GLU A 163 16.92 17.46 1.23
#